data_AF-A0A139MQK2-F1
#
_entry.id   AF-A0A139MQK2-F1
#
_cell.length_a   1.000
_cell.length_b   1.000
_cell.length_c   1.000
_cell.angle_alpha   90.00
_cell.angle_beta   90.00
_cell.angle_gamma   90.00
#
_symmetry.space_group_name_H-M   'P 1'
#
loop_
_entity.id
_entity.type
_entity.pdbx_description
1 polymer ?
#
loop_
_entity_poly.entity_id
_entity_poly.type
_entity_poly.pdbx_seq_one_letter_code
_entity_poly.pdbx_strand_id
1 'polypeptide(L)'
;MAFLLEKLTDKLDLSYLEELTIEANPGDLDQEKIAVLKDSPVNRVSLGVQTFNDRMLKQIGRSHLEKDIYENIANLKKAGFDNISIDLIYALPKQTMEDVKTNVAKAIALDIPHMSLYSLILENHTVFMNRMRRGKLPLPKEDLEAEMFDYIIAELGKAGFEHYEISNFSKPGFESRHNLMYWDNAEYYGIGAGASGYVDGVRYKNHGPIRHYLQAVEAGNTRVQEEVLTLQEKMEEEMFLGLRKKSGVSKKRFEEKFGLSFEDQYGAVVAELTEQGLLVPDRDIVRMTKQGLFLGDTVAEKFILE
;
A
#
# COMPACT_ATOMS: atom_id res chain seq x y z
N MET A 1 -12.32 21.05 -0.51
CA MET A 1 -11.74 20.12 -1.51
C MET A 1 -11.39 20.83 -2.80
N ALA A 2 -12.36 21.45 -3.51
CA ALA A 2 -12.12 22.15 -4.78
C ALA A 2 -10.93 23.12 -4.74
N PHE A 3 -10.91 24.03 -3.76
CA PHE A 3 -9.81 24.98 -3.57
C PHE A 3 -8.43 24.31 -3.43
N LEU A 4 -8.34 23.20 -2.69
CA LEU A 4 -7.08 22.49 -2.48
C LEU A 4 -6.60 21.84 -3.78
N LEU A 5 -7.50 21.15 -4.49
CA LEU A 5 -7.17 20.49 -5.76
C LEU A 5 -6.72 21.53 -6.79
N GLU A 6 -7.49 22.61 -6.97
CA GLU A 6 -7.16 23.70 -7.88
C GLU A 6 -5.77 24.28 -7.57
N LYS A 7 -5.52 24.67 -6.31
CA LYS A 7 -4.25 25.31 -5.93
C LYS A 7 -3.06 24.37 -5.97
N LEU A 8 -3.28 23.08 -5.73
CA LEU A 8 -2.25 22.06 -5.90
C LEU A 8 -1.90 21.91 -7.38
N THR A 9 -2.91 21.76 -8.23
CA THR A 9 -2.71 21.54 -9.67
C THR A 9 -2.16 22.77 -10.39
N ASP A 10 -2.44 23.98 -9.89
CA ASP A 10 -1.86 25.24 -10.38
C ASP A 10 -0.32 25.31 -10.20
N LYS A 11 0.23 24.48 -9.30
CA LYS A 11 1.66 24.49 -8.92
C LYS A 11 2.45 23.33 -9.51
N LEU A 12 1.79 22.38 -10.15
CA LEU A 12 2.41 21.17 -10.69
C LEU A 12 2.33 21.17 -12.21
N ASP A 13 3.38 20.69 -12.87
CA ASP A 13 3.32 20.38 -14.29
C ASP A 13 2.60 19.04 -14.49
N LEU A 14 1.32 19.13 -14.85
CA LEU A 14 0.47 17.96 -15.02
C LEU A 14 0.81 17.14 -16.27
N SER A 15 1.72 17.60 -17.14
CA SER A 15 2.12 16.82 -18.33
C SER A 15 2.85 15.53 -17.98
N TYR A 16 3.42 15.45 -16.76
CA TYR A 16 4.06 14.26 -16.20
C TYR A 16 3.13 13.44 -15.29
N LEU A 17 1.87 13.87 -15.11
CA LEU A 17 0.94 13.20 -14.20
C LEU A 17 0.47 11.86 -14.78
N GLU A 18 0.91 10.77 -14.18
CA GLU A 18 0.36 9.43 -14.47
C GLU A 18 -0.89 9.13 -13.64
N GLU A 19 -0.84 9.45 -12.34
CA GLU A 19 -1.89 9.13 -11.39
C GLU A 19 -2.09 10.26 -10.38
N LEU A 20 -3.34 10.69 -10.20
CA LEU A 20 -3.77 11.50 -9.05
C LEU A 20 -4.85 10.72 -8.30
N THR A 21 -4.43 10.12 -7.19
CA THR A 21 -5.29 9.32 -6.31
C THR A 21 -5.87 10.17 -5.19
N ILE A 22 -7.14 9.95 -4.86
CA ILE A 22 -7.71 10.34 -3.57
C ILE A 22 -8.17 9.11 -2.78
N GLU A 23 -7.97 9.15 -1.47
CA GLU A 23 -8.50 8.16 -0.54
C GLU A 23 -9.73 8.69 0.18
N ALA A 24 -10.71 7.83 0.41
CA ALA A 24 -11.90 8.15 1.20
C ALA A 24 -12.43 6.92 1.93
N ASN A 25 -13.20 7.12 2.99
CA ASN A 25 -14.04 6.03 3.51
C ASN A 25 -15.37 6.02 2.74
N PRO A 26 -16.01 4.85 2.61
CA PRO A 26 -17.43 4.80 2.26
C PRO A 26 -18.23 5.71 3.21
N GLY A 27 -19.21 6.44 2.68
CA GLY A 27 -19.99 7.46 3.38
C GLY A 27 -19.40 8.88 3.35
N ASP A 28 -18.10 9.05 3.10
CA ASP A 28 -17.46 10.38 3.09
C ASP A 28 -17.65 11.14 1.75
N LEU A 29 -17.89 10.40 0.66
CA LEU A 29 -18.06 10.95 -0.70
C LEU A 29 -19.53 11.16 -1.05
N ASP A 30 -20.07 12.34 -0.71
CA ASP A 30 -21.37 12.78 -1.22
C ASP A 30 -21.31 13.20 -2.71
N GLN A 31 -22.48 13.49 -3.29
CA GLN A 31 -22.60 13.87 -4.70
C GLN A 31 -21.80 15.14 -5.05
N GLU A 32 -21.76 16.12 -4.13
CA GLU A 32 -21.03 17.37 -4.35
C GLU A 32 -19.52 17.13 -4.41
N LYS A 33 -18.99 16.30 -3.50
CA LYS A 33 -17.58 15.89 -3.53
C LYS A 33 -17.25 15.12 -4.80
N ILE A 34 -18.09 14.16 -5.20
CA ILE A 34 -17.85 13.39 -6.43
C ILE A 34 -17.83 14.32 -7.65
N ALA A 35 -18.71 15.33 -7.72
CA ALA A 35 -18.69 16.32 -8.79
C ALA A 35 -17.37 17.12 -8.80
N VAL A 36 -16.89 17.57 -7.63
CA VAL A 36 -15.59 18.26 -7.52
C VAL A 36 -14.44 17.36 -7.97
N LEU A 37 -14.45 16.07 -7.63
CA LEU A 37 -13.42 15.14 -8.09
C LEU A 37 -13.48 14.96 -9.61
N LYS A 38 -14.68 14.85 -10.17
CA LYS A 38 -14.88 14.68 -11.61
C LYS A 38 -14.40 15.90 -12.41
N ASP A 39 -14.56 17.10 -11.86
CA ASP A 39 -14.10 18.35 -12.48
C ASP A 39 -12.61 18.64 -12.22
N SER A 40 -11.88 17.69 -11.62
CA SER A 40 -10.45 17.79 -11.31
C SER A 40 -9.63 16.76 -12.08
N PRO A 41 -8.28 16.85 -12.07
CA PRO A 41 -7.40 15.83 -12.66
C PRO A 41 -7.36 14.49 -11.91
N VAL A 42 -8.13 14.32 -10.82
CA VAL A 42 -8.19 13.05 -10.08
C VAL A 42 -8.67 11.95 -11.01
N ASN A 43 -7.86 10.91 -11.16
CA ASN A 43 -8.14 9.81 -12.08
C ASN A 43 -8.21 8.45 -11.37
N ARG A 44 -7.96 8.39 -10.05
CA ARG A 44 -8.09 7.19 -9.23
C ARG A 44 -8.72 7.50 -7.87
N VAL A 45 -9.61 6.63 -7.40
CA VAL A 45 -10.22 6.73 -6.07
C VAL A 45 -10.04 5.42 -5.31
N SER A 46 -9.42 5.46 -4.13
CA SER A 46 -9.32 4.30 -3.23
C SER A 46 -10.28 4.42 -2.06
N LEU A 47 -11.10 3.40 -1.84
CA LEU A 47 -12.09 3.36 -0.77
C LEU A 47 -11.67 2.39 0.33
N GLY A 48 -11.52 2.90 1.56
CA GLY A 48 -11.21 2.11 2.74
C GLY A 48 -12.39 1.26 3.24
N VAL A 49 -12.78 0.22 2.50
CA VAL A 49 -13.96 -0.63 2.76
C VAL A 49 -13.81 -1.51 4.01
N GLN A 50 -12.64 -2.10 4.20
CA GLN A 50 -12.26 -3.06 5.24
C GLN A 50 -12.97 -4.41 5.17
N THR A 51 -14.30 -4.46 5.18
CA THR A 51 -15.09 -5.70 5.13
C THR A 51 -16.54 -5.42 4.74
N PHE A 52 -17.21 -6.37 4.09
CA PHE A 52 -18.63 -6.27 3.72
C PHE A 52 -19.54 -6.86 4.83
N ASN A 53 -19.18 -6.64 6.08
CA ASN A 53 -19.87 -7.17 7.25
C ASN A 53 -20.06 -6.08 8.30
N ASP A 54 -21.28 -5.56 8.41
CA ASP A 54 -21.63 -4.44 9.32
C ASP A 54 -21.26 -4.70 10.78
N ARG A 55 -21.38 -5.95 11.24
CA ARG A 55 -21.00 -6.32 12.61
C ARG A 55 -19.49 -6.17 12.81
N MET A 56 -18.68 -6.60 11.84
CA MET A 56 -17.23 -6.46 11.90
C MET A 56 -16.81 -5.01 11.75
N LEU A 57 -17.40 -4.25 10.81
CA LEU A 57 -17.19 -2.80 10.64
C LEU A 57 -17.38 -2.06 11.97
N LYS A 58 -18.49 -2.31 12.67
CA LYS A 58 -18.75 -1.74 13.99
C LYS A 58 -17.71 -2.15 15.04
N GLN A 59 -17.22 -3.39 15.00
CA GLN A 59 -16.20 -3.86 15.94
C GLN A 59 -14.84 -3.19 15.75
N ILE A 60 -14.49 -2.88 14.50
CA ILE A 60 -13.25 -2.18 14.12
C ILE A 60 -13.41 -0.65 14.13
N GLY A 61 -14.56 -0.14 14.58
CA GLY A 61 -14.81 1.30 14.78
C GLY A 61 -15.10 2.08 13.50
N ARG A 62 -15.50 1.41 12.42
CA ARG A 62 -15.93 2.08 11.18
C ARG A 62 -17.36 2.57 11.32
N SER A 63 -17.62 3.75 10.76
CA SER A 63 -18.91 4.44 10.80
C SER A 63 -19.83 4.08 9.63
N HIS A 64 -19.27 3.56 8.54
CA HIS A 64 -20.02 3.14 7.36
C HIS A 64 -20.58 1.74 7.48
N LEU A 65 -21.57 1.45 6.64
CA LEU A 65 -22.23 0.16 6.48
C LEU A 65 -21.94 -0.40 5.08
N GLU A 66 -22.27 -1.68 4.89
CA GLU A 66 -22.09 -2.37 3.63
C GLU A 66 -22.78 -1.65 2.45
N LYS A 67 -23.99 -1.15 2.68
CA LYS A 67 -24.77 -0.41 1.68
C LYS A 67 -24.01 0.83 1.15
N ASP A 68 -23.27 1.52 2.02
CA ASP A 68 -22.59 2.77 1.68
C ASP A 68 -21.45 2.50 0.69
N ILE A 69 -20.84 1.31 0.76
CA ILE A 69 -19.83 0.84 -0.19
C ILE A 69 -20.42 0.77 -1.60
N TYR A 70 -21.55 0.06 -1.77
CA TYR A 70 -22.19 -0.10 -3.07
C TYR A 70 -22.69 1.24 -3.62
N GLU A 71 -23.28 2.07 -2.76
CA GLU A 71 -23.76 3.40 -3.15
C GLU A 71 -22.60 4.29 -3.64
N ASN A 72 -21.48 4.37 -2.91
CA ASN A 72 -20.34 5.16 -3.33
C ASN A 72 -19.70 4.65 -4.63
N ILE A 73 -19.52 3.33 -4.78
CA ILE A 73 -18.95 2.76 -6.00
C ILE A 73 -19.87 3.03 -7.19
N ALA A 74 -21.18 2.84 -7.05
CA ALA A 74 -22.14 3.14 -8.10
C ALA A 74 -22.12 4.62 -8.50
N ASN A 75 -22.01 5.53 -7.52
CA ASN A 75 -21.92 6.97 -7.78
C ASN A 75 -20.61 7.36 -8.48
N LEU A 76 -19.48 6.77 -8.08
CA LEU A 76 -18.19 6.98 -8.74
C LEU A 76 -18.22 6.48 -10.19
N LYS A 77 -18.73 5.25 -10.42
CA LYS A 77 -18.92 4.71 -11.78
C LYS A 77 -19.83 5.59 -12.62
N LYS A 78 -20.94 6.07 -12.05
CA LYS A 78 -21.87 7.00 -12.74
C LYS A 78 -21.21 8.33 -13.09
N ALA A 79 -20.29 8.81 -12.27
CA ALA A 79 -19.48 9.99 -12.57
C ALA A 79 -18.36 9.69 -13.61
N GLY A 80 -18.19 8.43 -14.03
CA GLY A 80 -17.21 8.02 -15.03
C GLY A 80 -15.81 7.86 -14.46
N PHE A 81 -15.70 7.39 -13.21
CA PHE A 81 -14.44 6.86 -12.68
C PHE A 81 -14.32 5.38 -13.04
N ASP A 82 -13.28 5.05 -13.79
CA ASP A 82 -13.00 3.67 -14.20
C ASP A 82 -11.89 3.03 -13.36
N ASN A 83 -11.02 3.83 -12.75
CA ASN A 83 -9.96 3.38 -11.83
C ASN A 83 -10.39 3.55 -10.37
N ILE A 84 -11.14 2.57 -9.88
CA ILE A 84 -11.61 2.51 -8.49
C ILE A 84 -10.88 1.36 -7.77
N SER A 85 -10.39 1.65 -6.58
CA SER A 85 -9.81 0.67 -5.66
C SER A 85 -10.67 0.54 -4.41
N ILE A 86 -10.65 -0.65 -3.80
CA ILE A 86 -11.10 -0.84 -2.43
C ILE A 86 -9.98 -1.46 -1.60
N ASP A 87 -9.92 -1.09 -0.34
CA ASP A 87 -9.02 -1.70 0.64
C ASP A 87 -9.84 -2.60 1.57
N LEU A 88 -9.47 -3.87 1.67
CA LEU A 88 -10.06 -4.87 2.55
C LEU A 88 -9.02 -5.32 3.58
N ILE A 89 -9.51 -5.75 4.74
CA ILE A 89 -8.71 -6.36 5.79
C ILE A 89 -9.20 -7.79 6.01
N TYR A 90 -8.29 -8.74 5.92
CA TYR A 90 -8.51 -10.11 6.37
C TYR A 90 -7.82 -10.36 7.72
N ALA A 91 -8.01 -11.53 8.30
CA ALA A 91 -7.61 -11.86 9.66
C ALA A 91 -8.18 -10.93 10.76
N LEU A 92 -9.37 -10.37 10.52
CA LEU A 92 -10.07 -9.56 11.52
C LEU A 92 -10.47 -10.38 12.76
N PRO A 93 -10.70 -9.74 13.93
CA PRO A 93 -11.08 -10.47 15.13
C PRO A 93 -12.36 -11.27 14.92
N LYS A 94 -12.31 -12.58 15.21
CA LYS A 94 -13.42 -13.54 14.98
C LYS A 94 -13.82 -13.75 13.51
N GLN A 95 -13.03 -13.26 12.55
CA GLN A 95 -13.30 -13.52 11.13
C GLN A 95 -13.03 -14.99 10.82
N THR A 96 -13.97 -15.60 10.12
CA THR A 96 -13.85 -16.98 9.65
C THR A 96 -13.40 -17.02 8.20
N MET A 97 -12.94 -18.18 7.74
CA MET A 97 -12.66 -18.40 6.32
C MET A 97 -13.90 -18.06 5.45
N GLU A 98 -15.10 -18.44 5.89
CA GLU A 98 -16.34 -18.17 5.13
C GLU A 98 -16.64 -16.67 4.98
N ASP A 99 -16.30 -15.87 5.99
CA ASP A 99 -16.39 -14.40 5.90
C ASP A 99 -15.42 -13.86 4.84
N VAL A 100 -14.20 -14.40 4.76
CA VAL A 100 -13.23 -14.02 3.71
C VAL A 100 -13.74 -14.41 2.33
N LYS A 101 -14.26 -15.63 2.15
CA LYS A 101 -14.87 -16.07 0.88
C LYS A 101 -16.00 -15.14 0.44
N THR A 102 -16.86 -14.78 1.39
CA THR A 102 -17.97 -13.84 1.15
C THR A 102 -17.44 -12.47 0.74
N ASN A 103 -16.44 -11.92 1.44
CA ASN A 103 -15.84 -10.63 1.13
C ASN A 103 -15.20 -10.62 -0.27
N VAL A 104 -14.41 -11.64 -0.61
CA VAL A 104 -13.75 -11.76 -1.92
C VAL A 104 -14.80 -11.87 -3.04
N ALA A 105 -15.84 -12.71 -2.86
CA ALA A 105 -16.91 -12.84 -3.85
C ALA A 105 -17.66 -11.51 -4.08
N LYS A 106 -18.00 -10.79 -3.00
CA LYS A 106 -18.62 -9.46 -3.09
C LYS A 106 -17.71 -8.44 -3.75
N ALA A 107 -16.42 -8.44 -3.40
CA ALA A 107 -15.42 -7.56 -4.00
C ALA A 107 -15.33 -7.76 -5.52
N ILE A 108 -15.19 -9.01 -5.98
CA ILE A 108 -15.16 -9.35 -7.41
C ILE A 108 -16.45 -8.88 -8.10
N ALA A 109 -17.61 -9.05 -7.47
CA ALA A 109 -18.90 -8.64 -8.01
C ALA A 109 -19.07 -7.11 -8.17
N LEU A 110 -18.23 -6.29 -7.51
CA LEU A 110 -18.21 -4.84 -7.73
C LEU A 110 -17.71 -4.46 -9.11
N ASP A 111 -16.97 -5.35 -9.80
CA ASP A 111 -16.42 -5.13 -11.13
C ASP A 111 -15.55 -3.85 -11.19
N ILE A 112 -14.56 -3.78 -10.31
CA ILE A 112 -13.58 -2.68 -10.23
C ILE A 112 -12.18 -3.21 -10.54
N PRO A 113 -11.27 -2.38 -11.06
CA PRO A 113 -10.01 -2.89 -11.59
C PRO A 113 -8.93 -3.12 -10.53
N HIS A 114 -9.11 -2.64 -9.29
CA HIS A 114 -8.06 -2.71 -8.27
C HIS A 114 -8.62 -3.06 -6.89
N MET A 115 -7.86 -3.85 -6.13
CA MET A 115 -8.17 -4.21 -4.74
C MET A 115 -6.88 -4.33 -3.93
N SER A 116 -6.91 -3.81 -2.72
CA SER A 116 -5.86 -3.98 -1.72
C SER A 116 -6.41 -4.89 -0.62
N LEU A 117 -5.72 -5.98 -0.28
CA LEU A 117 -6.10 -6.88 0.81
C LEU A 117 -4.94 -7.01 1.79
N TYR A 118 -5.14 -6.43 2.97
CA TYR A 118 -4.15 -6.43 4.05
C TYR A 118 -4.52 -7.45 5.11
N SER A 119 -3.53 -8.13 5.67
CA SER A 119 -3.74 -8.76 6.98
C SER A 119 -3.90 -7.66 8.04
N LEU A 120 -4.66 -7.95 9.10
CA LEU A 120 -4.78 -7.03 10.22
C LEU A 120 -3.44 -6.89 10.95
N ILE A 121 -2.78 -5.76 10.77
CA ILE A 121 -1.58 -5.39 11.54
C ILE A 121 -2.00 -4.68 12.83
N LEU A 122 -1.45 -5.13 13.96
CA LEU A 122 -1.67 -4.50 15.26
C LEU A 122 -0.62 -3.42 15.54
N GLU A 123 -0.97 -2.18 15.25
CA GLU A 123 -0.09 -1.05 15.54
C GLU A 123 -0.01 -0.74 17.03
N ASN A 124 1.21 -0.41 17.48
CA ASN A 124 1.46 0.06 18.83
C ASN A 124 0.63 1.34 19.08
N HIS A 125 0.10 1.49 20.30
CA HIS A 125 -0.78 2.60 20.70
C HIS A 125 -2.21 2.57 20.13
N THR A 126 -2.63 1.51 19.44
CA THR A 126 -4.04 1.36 19.03
C THR A 126 -4.95 0.78 20.12
N VAL A 127 -6.26 1.02 20.01
CA VAL A 127 -7.29 0.38 20.84
C VAL A 127 -7.22 -1.14 20.71
N PHE A 128 -6.87 -1.64 19.52
CA PHE A 128 -6.76 -3.07 19.26
C PHE A 128 -5.55 -3.68 19.99
N MET A 129 -4.38 -3.04 19.93
CA MET A 129 -3.22 -3.50 20.70
C MET A 129 -3.50 -3.49 22.22
N ASN A 130 -4.22 -2.48 22.71
CA ASN A 130 -4.66 -2.44 24.12
C ASN A 130 -5.63 -3.58 24.49
N ARG A 131 -6.50 -4.01 23.57
CA ARG A 131 -7.41 -5.17 23.77
C ARG A 131 -6.64 -6.49 23.69
N MET A 132 -5.69 -6.61 22.77
CA MET A 132 -4.82 -7.79 22.62
C MET A 132 -3.99 -8.02 23.88
N ARG A 133 -3.32 -6.98 24.41
CA ARG A 133 -2.57 -7.03 25.68
C ARG A 133 -3.42 -7.44 26.89
N ARG A 134 -4.75 -7.29 26.80
CA ARG A 134 -5.72 -7.69 27.83
C ARG A 134 -6.34 -9.07 27.58
N GLY A 135 -5.90 -9.80 26.55
CA GLY A 135 -6.46 -11.11 26.14
C GLY A 135 -7.88 -11.03 25.60
N LYS A 136 -8.34 -9.85 25.13
CA LYS A 136 -9.73 -9.59 24.72
C LYS A 136 -9.89 -9.43 23.21
N LEU A 137 -8.87 -9.76 22.42
CA LEU A 137 -8.91 -9.68 20.96
C LEU A 137 -8.60 -11.07 20.36
N PRO A 138 -9.62 -11.88 20.08
CA PRO A 138 -9.41 -13.19 19.47
C PRO A 138 -9.10 -13.02 17.98
N LEU A 139 -7.82 -13.08 17.64
CA LEU A 139 -7.35 -13.11 16.27
C LEU A 139 -7.31 -14.54 15.74
N PRO A 140 -7.41 -14.74 14.41
CA PRO A 140 -7.06 -16.00 13.77
C PRO A 140 -5.64 -16.46 14.15
N LYS A 141 -5.41 -17.77 14.10
CA LYS A 141 -4.06 -18.32 14.20
C LYS A 141 -3.31 -18.10 12.88
N GLU A 142 -1.99 -18.07 12.93
CA GLU A 142 -1.11 -17.91 11.76
C GLU A 142 -1.46 -18.90 10.63
N ASP A 143 -1.71 -20.17 10.94
CA ASP A 143 -2.13 -21.17 9.94
C ASP A 143 -3.41 -20.77 9.19
N LEU A 144 -4.41 -20.27 9.91
CA LEU A 144 -5.68 -19.85 9.32
C LEU A 144 -5.51 -18.55 8.50
N GLU A 145 -4.66 -17.64 8.96
CA GLU A 145 -4.33 -16.43 8.21
C GLU A 145 -3.63 -16.74 6.88
N ALA A 146 -2.68 -17.69 6.89
CA ALA A 146 -2.03 -18.17 5.68
C ALA A 146 -3.03 -18.83 4.71
N GLU A 147 -3.94 -19.68 5.23
CA GLU A 147 -5.02 -20.26 4.42
C GLU A 147 -5.93 -19.18 3.80
N MET A 148 -6.28 -18.12 4.56
CA MET A 148 -7.08 -17.00 4.05
C MET A 148 -6.37 -16.30 2.90
N PHE A 149 -5.08 -16.03 3.04
CA PHE A 149 -4.28 -15.36 2.01
C PHE A 149 -4.12 -16.22 0.74
N ASP A 150 -3.88 -17.52 0.91
CA ASP A 150 -3.81 -18.47 -0.20
C ASP A 150 -5.11 -18.52 -1.01
N TYR A 151 -6.25 -18.53 -0.31
CA TYR A 151 -7.56 -18.45 -0.94
C TYR A 151 -7.75 -17.13 -1.72
N ILE A 152 -7.40 -15.99 -1.11
CA ILE A 152 -7.50 -14.66 -1.74
C ILE A 152 -6.72 -14.62 -3.07
N ILE A 153 -5.43 -15.02 -3.05
CA ILE A 153 -4.60 -15.00 -4.25
C ILE A 153 -5.20 -15.89 -5.34
N ALA A 154 -5.62 -17.10 -4.98
CA ALA A 154 -6.16 -18.06 -5.94
C ALA A 154 -7.45 -17.56 -6.60
N GLU A 155 -8.39 -17.01 -5.81
CA GLU A 155 -9.68 -16.56 -6.34
C GLU A 155 -9.58 -15.26 -7.13
N LEU A 156 -8.80 -14.28 -6.67
CA LEU A 156 -8.56 -13.05 -7.42
C LEU A 156 -7.79 -13.35 -8.72
N GLY A 157 -6.85 -14.28 -8.68
CA GLY A 157 -6.16 -14.77 -9.89
C GLY A 157 -7.13 -15.40 -10.91
N LYS A 158 -8.08 -16.24 -10.46
CA LYS A 158 -9.14 -16.79 -11.32
C LYS A 158 -10.06 -15.72 -11.90
N ALA A 159 -10.33 -14.67 -11.11
CA ALA A 159 -11.09 -13.51 -11.56
C ALA A 159 -10.27 -12.59 -12.48
N GLY A 160 -9.01 -12.91 -12.76
CA GLY A 160 -8.13 -12.20 -13.71
C GLY A 160 -7.49 -10.96 -13.10
N PHE A 161 -7.23 -10.94 -11.80
CA PHE A 161 -6.38 -9.93 -11.16
C PHE A 161 -4.94 -10.46 -11.03
N GLU A 162 -3.98 -9.57 -11.18
CA GLU A 162 -2.57 -9.82 -10.93
C GLU A 162 -2.18 -9.36 -9.54
N HIS A 163 -1.63 -10.28 -8.74
CA HIS A 163 -0.97 -9.97 -7.48
C HIS A 163 0.41 -9.36 -7.77
N TYR A 164 0.48 -8.04 -7.91
CA TYR A 164 1.69 -7.37 -8.41
C TYR A 164 2.68 -7.00 -7.29
N GLU A 165 2.20 -6.92 -6.04
CA GLU A 165 2.99 -6.76 -4.82
C GLU A 165 2.22 -7.32 -3.61
N ILE A 166 2.83 -7.35 -2.42
CA ILE A 166 2.35 -8.08 -1.22
C ILE A 166 0.83 -8.02 -0.97
N SER A 167 0.21 -6.84 -0.99
CA SER A 167 -1.19 -6.65 -0.60
C SER A 167 -2.13 -6.32 -1.76
N ASN A 168 -1.62 -5.94 -2.92
CA ASN A 168 -2.39 -5.29 -3.98
C ASN A 168 -2.55 -6.18 -5.20
N PHE A 169 -3.76 -6.11 -5.75
CA PHE A 169 -4.24 -6.88 -6.87
C PHE A 169 -4.88 -5.93 -7.88
N SER A 170 -4.50 -6.05 -9.14
CA SER A 170 -5.06 -5.19 -10.19
C SER A 170 -5.37 -5.95 -11.47
N LYS A 171 -6.26 -5.41 -12.27
CA LYS A 171 -6.29 -5.71 -13.70
C LYS A 171 -5.02 -5.13 -14.34
N PRO A 172 -4.51 -5.75 -15.42
CA PRO A 172 -3.33 -5.22 -16.12
C PRO A 172 -3.51 -3.75 -16.48
N GLY A 173 -2.53 -2.92 -16.13
CA GLY A 173 -2.54 -1.47 -16.40
C GLY A 173 -3.25 -0.62 -15.35
N PHE A 174 -3.79 -1.22 -14.28
CA PHE A 174 -4.41 -0.53 -13.15
C PHE A 174 -3.58 -0.65 -11.86
N GLU A 175 -2.31 -1.04 -11.95
CA GLU A 175 -1.42 -1.06 -10.79
C GLU A 175 -1.26 0.36 -10.24
N SER A 176 -1.42 0.51 -8.93
CA SER A 176 -1.33 1.81 -8.24
C SER A 176 0.05 2.42 -8.39
N ARG A 177 0.16 3.52 -9.14
CA ARG A 177 1.43 4.25 -9.30
C ARG A 177 1.89 4.82 -7.97
N HIS A 178 0.95 5.28 -7.14
CA HIS A 178 1.23 5.74 -5.78
C HIS A 178 1.94 4.67 -4.93
N ASN A 179 1.46 3.42 -4.94
CA ASN A 179 2.09 2.35 -4.16
C ASN A 179 3.43 1.92 -4.77
N LEU A 180 3.49 1.79 -6.10
CA LEU A 180 4.71 1.40 -6.80
C LEU A 180 5.86 2.37 -6.59
N MET A 181 5.59 3.68 -6.48
CA MET A 181 6.60 4.69 -6.15
C MET A 181 7.40 4.33 -4.88
N TYR A 182 6.71 3.90 -3.82
CA TYR A 182 7.38 3.48 -2.58
C TYR A 182 8.18 2.19 -2.78
N TRP A 183 7.64 1.22 -3.52
CA TRP A 183 8.30 -0.06 -3.78
C TRP A 183 9.45 0.02 -4.79
N ASP A 184 9.49 1.09 -5.59
CA ASP A 184 10.59 1.44 -6.48
C ASP A 184 11.67 2.28 -5.79
N ASN A 185 11.54 2.51 -4.47
CA ASN A 185 12.43 3.35 -3.68
C ASN A 185 12.70 4.69 -4.40
N ALA A 186 11.62 5.27 -4.94
CA ALA A 186 11.65 6.53 -5.63
C ALA A 186 11.52 7.68 -4.64
N GLU A 187 12.04 8.85 -5.02
CA GLU A 187 11.94 10.05 -4.22
C GLU A 187 10.53 10.64 -4.29
N TYR A 188 10.08 11.25 -3.19
CA TYR A 188 8.77 11.86 -3.07
C TYR A 188 8.73 12.96 -2.03
N TYR A 189 7.91 13.97 -2.30
CA TYR A 189 7.65 15.06 -1.38
C TYR A 189 6.50 14.70 -0.43
N GLY A 190 6.77 14.76 0.87
CA GLY A 190 5.76 14.78 1.92
C GLY A 190 5.31 16.21 2.23
N ILE A 191 4.04 16.52 1.96
CA ILE A 191 3.44 17.85 2.21
C ILE A 191 2.25 17.69 3.15
N GLY A 192 2.15 18.57 4.15
CA GLY A 192 1.09 18.52 5.15
C GLY A 192 1.58 18.09 6.54
N ALA A 193 0.69 18.24 7.52
CA ALA A 193 0.97 17.91 8.91
C ALA A 193 1.22 16.41 9.06
N GLY A 194 2.36 16.05 9.66
CA GLY A 194 2.77 14.67 9.90
C GLY A 194 3.25 13.90 8.67
N ALA A 195 3.24 14.51 7.48
CA ALA A 195 3.71 13.88 6.25
C ALA A 195 5.22 13.58 6.34
N SER A 196 5.61 12.45 5.77
CA SER A 196 7.01 12.08 5.56
C SER A 196 7.37 12.25 4.09
N GLY A 197 8.63 12.57 3.80
CA GLY A 197 9.17 12.65 2.45
C GLY A 197 10.58 12.08 2.37
N TYR A 198 11.02 11.80 1.14
CA TYR A 198 12.34 11.30 0.82
C TYR A 198 12.84 11.96 -0.45
N VAL A 199 13.85 12.84 -0.35
CA VAL A 199 14.34 13.65 -1.48
C VAL A 199 15.84 13.86 -1.33
N ASP A 200 16.60 13.73 -2.42
CA ASP A 200 18.05 13.85 -2.47
C ASP A 200 18.77 12.98 -1.42
N GLY A 201 18.24 11.79 -1.16
CA GLY A 201 18.77 10.90 -0.12
C GLY A 201 18.48 11.33 1.32
N VAL A 202 17.64 12.33 1.55
CA VAL A 202 17.24 12.81 2.87
C VAL A 202 15.80 12.38 3.17
N ARG A 203 15.62 11.61 4.24
CA ARG A 203 14.31 11.36 4.82
C ARG A 203 13.96 12.48 5.76
N TYR A 204 12.72 12.93 5.69
CA TYR A 204 12.22 13.95 6.60
C TYR A 204 10.79 13.68 7.03
N LYS A 205 10.43 14.27 8.17
CA LYS A 205 9.07 14.27 8.68
C LYS A 205 8.64 15.69 9.04
N ASN A 206 7.44 16.07 8.64
CA ASN A 206 6.82 17.32 9.03
C ASN A 206 6.24 17.25 10.45
N HIS A 207 6.08 18.40 11.09
CA HIS A 207 5.34 18.48 12.36
C HIS A 207 3.96 17.80 12.27
N GLY A 208 3.70 16.85 13.17
CA GLY A 208 2.42 16.14 13.25
C GLY A 208 1.27 16.99 13.79
N PRO A 209 1.40 17.59 15.00
CA PRO A 209 0.34 18.42 15.57
C PRO A 209 0.07 19.64 14.69
N ILE A 210 -1.19 19.79 14.25
CA ILE A 210 -1.58 20.81 13.26
C ILE A 210 -1.16 22.23 13.65
N ARG A 211 -1.22 22.58 14.93
CA ARG A 211 -0.80 23.91 15.42
C ARG A 211 0.68 24.15 15.21
N HIS A 212 1.53 23.17 15.51
CA HIS A 212 2.97 23.29 15.29
C HIS A 212 3.29 23.31 13.80
N TYR A 213 2.59 22.50 13.01
CA TYR A 213 2.74 22.52 11.55
C TYR A 213 2.44 23.90 10.96
N LEU A 214 1.32 24.53 11.32
CA LEU A 214 0.97 25.86 10.80
C LEU A 214 1.97 26.95 11.21
N GLN A 215 2.48 26.92 12.45
CA GLN A 215 3.54 27.82 12.90
C GLN A 215 4.84 27.61 12.11
N ALA A 216 5.18 26.35 11.82
CA ALA A 216 6.37 25.98 11.06
C ALA A 216 6.26 26.40 9.58
N VAL A 217 5.04 26.36 9.00
CA VAL A 217 4.75 26.91 7.67
C VAL A 217 5.03 28.42 7.64
N GLU A 218 4.56 29.18 8.63
CA GLU A 218 4.82 30.63 8.72
C GLU A 218 6.32 30.94 8.89
N ALA A 219 7.06 30.07 9.58
CA ALA A 219 8.50 30.17 9.75
C ALA A 219 9.32 29.70 8.52
N GLY A 220 8.68 29.11 7.51
CA GLY A 220 9.32 28.67 6.26
C GLY A 220 10.01 27.30 6.30
N ASN A 221 9.90 26.54 7.40
CA ASN A 221 10.42 25.17 7.48
C ASN A 221 9.50 24.29 8.32
N THR A 222 8.86 23.30 7.69
CA THR A 222 7.91 22.38 8.35
C THR A 222 8.55 21.11 8.90
N ARG A 223 9.82 20.84 8.56
CA ARG A 223 10.52 19.60 8.89
C ARG A 223 10.95 19.61 10.35
N VAL A 224 10.55 18.58 11.10
CA VAL A 224 10.88 18.41 12.52
C VAL A 224 11.94 17.34 12.75
N GLN A 225 12.13 16.44 11.78
CA GLN A 225 13.13 15.38 11.79
C GLN A 225 13.69 15.26 10.37
N GLU A 226 15.01 15.09 10.27
CA GLU A 226 15.72 14.82 9.03
C GLU A 226 16.81 13.79 9.29
N GLU A 227 17.02 12.91 8.31
CA GLU A 227 18.02 11.85 8.33
C GLU A 227 18.63 11.74 6.93
N VAL A 228 19.95 11.85 6.84
CA VAL A 228 20.70 11.68 5.58
C VAL A 228 21.09 10.22 5.48
N LEU A 229 20.56 9.51 4.48
CA LEU A 229 20.88 8.11 4.28
C LEU A 229 22.27 7.94 3.68
N THR A 230 23.03 7.02 4.25
CA THR A 230 24.28 6.50 3.68
C THR A 230 24.00 5.73 2.39
N LEU A 231 25.05 5.48 1.60
CA LEU A 231 24.92 4.67 0.38
C LEU A 231 24.44 3.24 0.70
N GLN A 232 24.93 2.68 1.82
CA GLN A 232 24.56 1.36 2.32
C GLN A 232 23.06 1.28 2.62
N GLU A 233 22.53 2.17 3.45
CA GLU A 233 21.09 2.21 3.78
C GLU A 233 20.22 2.34 2.53
N LYS A 234 20.63 3.15 1.55
CA LYS A 234 19.87 3.28 0.29
C LYS A 234 19.84 1.99 -0.54
N MET A 235 20.93 1.21 -0.54
CA MET A 235 20.99 -0.08 -1.22
C MET A 235 20.14 -1.13 -0.49
N GLU A 236 20.23 -1.17 0.84
CA GLU A 236 19.40 -2.04 1.68
C GLU A 236 17.91 -1.78 1.46
N GLU A 237 17.52 -0.51 1.38
CA GLU A 237 16.14 -0.10 1.11
C GLU A 237 15.65 -0.45 -0.29
N GLU A 238 16.52 -0.35 -1.31
CA GLU A 238 16.18 -0.82 -2.66
C GLU A 238 15.79 -2.30 -2.65
N MET A 239 16.54 -3.12 -1.90
CA MET A 239 16.26 -4.55 -1.77
C MET A 239 15.01 -4.79 -0.94
N PHE A 240 14.92 -4.16 0.24
CA PHE A 240 13.82 -4.32 1.18
C PHE A 240 12.47 -3.94 0.56
N LEU A 241 12.41 -2.80 -0.12
CA LEU A 241 11.19 -2.29 -0.75
C LEU A 241 10.91 -3.02 -2.08
N GLY A 242 11.94 -3.26 -2.88
CA GLY A 242 11.78 -3.84 -4.21
C GLY A 242 11.36 -5.30 -4.21
N LEU A 243 11.80 -6.09 -3.22
CA LEU A 243 11.42 -7.50 -3.08
C LEU A 243 9.95 -7.70 -2.67
N ARG A 244 9.25 -6.64 -2.24
CA ARG A 244 7.80 -6.65 -2.00
C ARG A 244 7.01 -6.79 -3.30
N LYS A 245 7.60 -6.45 -4.46
CA LYS A 245 6.97 -6.59 -5.77
C LYS A 245 7.16 -8.00 -6.30
N LYS A 246 6.14 -8.53 -6.98
CA LYS A 246 6.26 -9.78 -7.75
C LYS A 246 7.27 -9.65 -8.90
N SER A 247 7.46 -8.45 -9.43
CA SER A 247 8.50 -8.14 -10.42
C SER A 247 9.91 -8.15 -9.83
N GLY A 248 10.05 -7.98 -8.51
CA GLY A 248 11.32 -7.91 -7.79
C GLY A 248 12.18 -6.70 -8.15
N VAL A 249 13.49 -6.88 -7.97
CA VAL A 249 14.56 -5.89 -8.18
C VAL A 249 15.35 -6.23 -9.44
N SER A 250 15.57 -5.24 -10.30
CA SER A 250 16.46 -5.39 -11.46
C SER A 250 17.91 -5.13 -11.06
N LYS A 251 18.80 -6.09 -11.30
CA LYS A 251 20.24 -5.94 -11.01
C LYS A 251 20.86 -4.79 -11.79
N LYS A 252 20.48 -4.66 -13.07
CA LYS A 252 20.93 -3.56 -13.93
C LYS A 252 20.52 -2.18 -13.39
N ARG A 253 19.24 -2.01 -13.00
CA ARG A 253 18.76 -0.74 -12.44
C ARG A 253 19.46 -0.40 -11.13
N PHE A 254 19.72 -1.40 -10.29
CA PHE A 254 20.50 -1.24 -9.07
C PHE A 254 21.92 -0.71 -9.39
N GLU A 255 22.63 -1.34 -10.33
CA GLU A 255 23.98 -0.93 -10.73
C GLU A 255 24.00 0.48 -11.34
N GLU A 256 23.01 0.83 -12.16
CA GLU A 256 22.85 2.18 -12.70
C GLU A 256 22.58 3.23 -11.61
N LYS A 257 21.79 2.87 -10.59
CA LYS A 257 21.40 3.78 -9.49
C LYS A 257 22.55 4.01 -8.50
N PHE A 258 23.32 2.97 -8.16
CA PHE A 258 24.33 3.05 -7.10
C PHE A 258 25.78 3.06 -7.61
N GLY A 259 26.01 2.74 -8.88
CA GLY A 259 27.36 2.67 -9.46
C GLY A 259 28.22 1.54 -8.91
N LEU A 260 27.61 0.55 -8.27
CA LEU A 260 28.27 -0.61 -7.65
C LEU A 260 27.75 -1.90 -8.27
N SER A 261 28.62 -2.89 -8.42
CA SER A 261 28.28 -4.23 -8.92
C SER A 261 27.26 -4.90 -8.01
N PHE A 262 26.13 -5.36 -8.56
CA PHE A 262 25.11 -6.06 -7.77
C PHE A 262 25.68 -7.37 -7.20
N GLU A 263 26.44 -8.10 -8.02
CA GLU A 263 26.99 -9.40 -7.64
C GLU A 263 27.97 -9.28 -6.48
N ASP A 264 28.78 -8.22 -6.45
CA ASP A 264 29.76 -8.00 -5.37
C ASP A 264 29.08 -7.66 -4.03
N GLN A 265 27.92 -6.98 -4.07
CA GLN A 265 27.18 -6.60 -2.86
C GLN A 265 26.26 -7.73 -2.35
N TYR A 266 25.54 -8.41 -3.26
CA TYR A 266 24.42 -9.28 -2.89
C TYR A 266 24.44 -10.67 -3.55
N GLY A 267 25.41 -10.98 -4.40
CA GLY A 267 25.47 -12.26 -5.13
C GLY A 267 25.45 -13.49 -4.21
N ALA A 268 26.23 -13.45 -3.12
CA ALA A 268 26.28 -14.51 -2.12
C ALA A 268 24.91 -14.75 -1.43
N VAL A 269 24.25 -13.67 -1.02
CA VAL A 269 22.92 -13.72 -0.37
C VAL A 269 21.88 -14.27 -1.35
N VAL A 270 21.90 -13.82 -2.60
CA VAL A 270 20.97 -14.31 -3.64
C VAL A 270 21.18 -15.79 -3.91
N ALA A 271 22.43 -16.26 -3.99
CA ALA A 271 22.73 -17.68 -4.18
C ALA A 271 22.19 -18.52 -3.00
N GLU A 272 22.48 -18.13 -1.77
CA GLU A 272 21.99 -18.80 -0.55
C GLU A 272 20.46 -18.94 -0.55
N LEU A 273 19.75 -17.83 -0.79
CA LEU A 273 18.29 -17.82 -0.74
C LEU A 273 17.64 -18.52 -1.94
N THR A 274 18.33 -18.58 -3.07
CA THR A 274 17.90 -19.37 -4.24
C THR A 274 18.02 -20.86 -3.95
N GLU A 275 19.12 -21.31 -3.31
CA GLU A 275 19.29 -22.70 -2.89
C GLU A 275 18.23 -23.13 -1.85
N GLN A 276 17.80 -22.21 -0.99
CA GLN A 276 16.69 -22.44 -0.05
C GLN A 276 15.30 -22.42 -0.71
N GLY A 277 15.20 -22.12 -2.02
CA GLY A 277 13.94 -22.02 -2.75
C GLY A 277 13.10 -20.78 -2.42
N LEU A 278 13.70 -19.76 -1.80
CA LEU A 278 13.04 -18.52 -1.40
C LEU A 278 13.10 -17.45 -2.50
N LEU A 279 14.11 -17.51 -3.37
CA LEU A 279 14.23 -16.67 -4.56
C LEU A 279 14.10 -17.49 -5.84
N VAL A 280 13.58 -16.86 -6.90
CA VAL A 280 13.53 -17.46 -8.24
C VAL A 280 14.93 -17.39 -8.86
N PRO A 281 15.48 -18.51 -9.39
CA PRO A 281 16.75 -18.48 -10.11
C PRO A 281 16.60 -17.68 -11.40
N ASP A 282 17.18 -16.48 -11.43
CA ASP A 282 17.11 -15.56 -12.56
C ASP A 282 18.41 -14.73 -12.65
N ARG A 283 18.86 -14.51 -13.88
CA ARG A 283 20.13 -13.84 -14.14
C ARG A 283 20.04 -12.34 -13.88
N ASP A 284 18.92 -11.72 -14.22
CA ASP A 284 18.80 -10.26 -14.34
C ASP A 284 17.91 -9.65 -13.25
N ILE A 285 17.03 -10.46 -12.65
CA ILE A 285 16.03 -10.02 -11.67
C ILE A 285 16.18 -10.82 -10.37
N VAL A 286 16.06 -10.17 -9.23
CA VAL A 286 15.93 -10.82 -7.92
C VAL A 286 14.49 -10.69 -7.47
N ARG A 287 13.78 -11.82 -7.35
CA ARG A 287 12.39 -11.84 -6.91
C ARG A 287 12.09 -13.09 -6.10
N MET A 288 11.17 -12.94 -5.14
CA MET A 288 10.77 -14.01 -4.25
C MET A 288 9.94 -15.07 -4.98
N THR A 289 10.08 -16.33 -4.57
CA THR A 289 9.10 -17.37 -4.86
C THR A 289 7.82 -17.12 -4.06
N LYS A 290 6.77 -17.91 -4.30
CA LYS A 290 5.56 -17.87 -3.45
C LYS A 290 5.92 -18.10 -1.98
N GLN A 291 6.81 -19.05 -1.70
CA GLN A 291 7.29 -19.33 -0.34
C GLN A 291 8.13 -18.19 0.22
N GLY A 292 8.99 -17.57 -0.62
CA GLY A 292 9.76 -16.40 -0.23
C GLY A 292 8.89 -15.22 0.20
N LEU A 293 7.78 -14.96 -0.51
CA LEU A 293 6.84 -13.88 -0.15
C LEU A 293 6.19 -14.10 1.22
N PHE A 294 5.87 -15.36 1.57
CA PHE A 294 5.36 -15.68 2.91
C PHE A 294 6.40 -15.45 4.01
N LEU A 295 7.69 -15.63 3.71
CA LEU A 295 8.81 -15.37 4.62
C LEU A 295 9.47 -14.03 4.31
N GLY A 296 8.71 -13.06 3.79
CA GLY A 296 9.22 -11.83 3.20
C GLY A 296 10.16 -11.06 4.12
N ASP A 297 9.82 -10.93 5.40
CA ASP A 297 10.65 -10.23 6.39
C ASP A 297 11.98 -10.97 6.61
N THR A 298 11.96 -12.29 6.76
CA THR A 298 13.17 -13.11 6.90
C THR A 298 14.06 -13.05 5.66
N VAL A 299 13.46 -13.01 4.47
CA VAL A 299 14.20 -12.84 3.21
C VAL A 299 14.81 -11.44 3.15
N ALA A 300 14.06 -10.41 3.52
CA ALA A 300 14.51 -9.04 3.43
C ALA A 300 15.62 -8.71 4.43
N GLU A 301 15.58 -9.27 5.65
CA GLU A 301 16.63 -9.13 6.67
C GLU A 301 18.02 -9.57 6.17
N LYS A 302 18.08 -10.54 5.26
CA LYS A 302 19.34 -11.05 4.70
C LYS A 302 20.03 -10.06 3.76
N PHE A 303 19.34 -9.01 3.31
CA PHE A 303 19.90 -7.95 2.46
C PHE A 303 20.41 -6.74 3.25
N ILE A 304 20.35 -6.78 4.59
CA ILE A 304 20.99 -5.79 5.45
C ILE A 304 22.50 -6.06 5.43
N LEU A 305 23.28 -5.03 5.12
CA LEU A 305 24.74 -5.10 5.06
C LEU A 305 25.30 -4.78 6.46
N GLU A 306 26.43 -5.42 6.81
CA GLU A 306 27.15 -5.17 8.07
C GLU A 306 27.97 -3.87 8.07
#